data_AF-A0A5C7ZNC1-F1
#
_entry.id   AF-A0A5C7ZNC1-F1
#
_cell.length_a   1.000
_cell.length_b   1.000
_cell.length_c   1.000
_cell.angle_alpha   90.00
_cell.angle_beta   90.00
_cell.angle_gamma   90.00
#
_symmetry.space_group_name_H-M   'P 1'
#
loop_
_entity.id
_entity.type
_entity.pdbx_description
1 polymer ?
#
loop_
_entity_poly.entity_id
_entity_poly.type
_entity_poly.pdbx_seq_one_letter_code
_entity_poly.pdbx_strand_id
1 'polypeptide(L)'
;MQGASAAVLSVFVGIAAYRPDMVVHLILIGPVKLMYVAAVFVLLDLVGIGSGDGVAHEAHIGGALYGLLSSLQLKQGRDWSLGFVELLERLWPFRARKARMRVEKSFSRSTPRNDEKYNADKREKQARVDSILDKISRSGYDSLSKEEKDYLFKASDGR
;
A
#
# COMPACT_ATOMS: atom_id res chain seq x y z
N MET A 1 -29.32 -15.94 6.88
CA MET A 1 -27.95 -15.66 6.38
C MET A 1 -27.56 -14.23 6.75
N GLN A 2 -27.19 -13.97 8.01
CA GLN A 2 -27.05 -12.60 8.53
C GLN A 2 -25.59 -12.16 8.74
N GLY A 3 -24.60 -13.03 8.49
CA GLY A 3 -23.19 -12.73 8.74
C GLY A 3 -22.43 -12.06 7.57
N ALA A 4 -22.88 -12.25 6.33
CA ALA A 4 -22.19 -11.70 5.17
C ALA A 4 -22.22 -10.16 5.14
N SER A 5 -23.34 -9.56 5.55
CA SER A 5 -23.50 -8.10 5.62
C SER A 5 -22.59 -7.48 6.69
N ALA A 6 -22.37 -8.14 7.83
CA ALA A 6 -21.40 -7.71 8.84
C ALA A 6 -19.96 -7.67 8.28
N ALA A 7 -19.59 -8.66 7.46
CA ALA A 7 -18.28 -8.68 6.80
C ALA A 7 -18.15 -7.55 5.77
N VAL A 8 -19.21 -7.26 5.00
CA VAL A 8 -19.23 -6.12 4.07
C VAL A 8 -19.08 -4.80 4.82
N LEU A 9 -19.83 -4.61 5.91
CA LEU A 9 -19.75 -3.40 6.74
C LEU A 9 -18.35 -3.24 7.38
N SER A 10 -17.74 -4.35 7.80
CA SER A 10 -16.35 -4.38 8.30
C SER A 10 -15.36 -3.85 7.27
N VAL A 11 -15.38 -4.38 6.05
CA VAL A 11 -14.50 -3.90 4.97
C VAL A 11 -14.80 -2.43 4.63
N PHE A 12 -16.07 -2.07 4.56
CA PHE A 12 -16.51 -0.71 4.25
C PHE A 12 -16.01 0.32 5.27
N VAL A 13 -16.24 0.08 6.57
CA VAL A 13 -15.75 0.92 7.67
C VAL A 13 -14.23 0.92 7.72
N GLY A 14 -13.58 -0.23 7.49
CA GLY A 14 -12.13 -0.33 7.45
C GLY A 14 -11.50 0.56 6.38
N ILE A 15 -12.06 0.56 5.16
CA ILE A 15 -11.62 1.44 4.07
C ILE A 15 -11.85 2.91 4.42
N ALA A 16 -13.04 3.24 4.92
CA ALA A 16 -13.39 4.61 5.32
C ALA A 16 -12.46 5.15 6.41
N ALA A 17 -12.11 4.33 7.40
CA ALA A 17 -11.13 4.66 8.43
C ALA A 17 -9.69 4.74 7.89
N TYR A 18 -9.34 3.91 6.90
CA TYR A 18 -7.99 3.87 6.33
C TYR A 18 -7.71 5.14 5.53
N ARG A 19 -8.69 5.58 4.74
CA ARG A 19 -8.64 6.77 3.88
C ARG A 19 -9.80 7.72 4.19
N PRO A 20 -9.75 8.48 5.30
CA PRO A 20 -10.86 9.32 5.75
C PRO A 20 -11.22 10.44 4.76
N ASP A 21 -10.25 10.91 3.97
CA ASP A 21 -10.45 11.94 2.95
C ASP A 21 -10.85 11.39 1.57
N MET A 22 -11.13 10.09 1.46
CA MET A 22 -11.60 9.51 0.21
C MET A 22 -13.01 10.01 -0.10
N VAL A 23 -13.20 10.53 -1.31
CA VAL A 23 -14.49 11.08 -1.77
C VAL A 23 -15.15 10.10 -2.73
N VAL A 24 -16.44 9.87 -2.53
CA VAL A 24 -17.31 9.12 -3.45
C VAL A 24 -18.39 10.04 -4.00
N HIS A 25 -18.80 9.82 -5.25
CA HIS A 25 -19.84 10.60 -5.89
C HIS A 25 -21.17 9.87 -5.77
N LEU A 26 -22.08 10.43 -5.00
CA LEU A 26 -23.45 9.93 -4.87
C LEU A 26 -24.32 10.60 -5.94
N ILE A 27 -25.14 9.82 -6.64
CA ILE A 27 -25.94 10.30 -7.78
C ILE A 27 -26.86 11.47 -7.41
N LEU A 28 -27.39 11.50 -6.18
CA LEU A 28 -28.35 12.51 -5.72
C LEU A 28 -27.73 13.68 -4.93
N ILE A 29 -26.55 13.48 -4.34
CA ILE A 29 -25.96 14.42 -3.35
C ILE A 29 -24.65 15.04 -3.88
N GLY A 30 -24.00 14.39 -4.84
CA GLY A 30 -22.69 14.80 -5.36
C GLY A 30 -21.51 14.21 -4.55
N PRO A 31 -20.35 14.88 -4.53
CA PRO A 31 -19.15 14.37 -3.86
C PRO A 31 -19.29 14.41 -2.33
N VAL A 32 -19.15 13.26 -1.67
CA VAL A 32 -19.22 13.11 -0.22
C VAL A 32 -18.03 12.26 0.26
N LYS A 33 -17.44 12.62 1.41
CA LYS A 33 -16.39 11.78 2.02
C LYS A 33 -16.96 10.42 2.43
N LEU A 34 -16.26 9.33 2.11
CA LEU A 34 -16.69 7.98 2.43
C LEU A 34 -16.93 7.79 3.93
N MET A 35 -16.14 8.47 4.77
CA MET A 35 -16.29 8.44 6.22
C MET A 35 -17.68 8.88 6.68
N TYR A 36 -18.31 9.85 6.01
CA TYR A 36 -19.67 10.26 6.37
C TYR A 36 -20.70 9.20 6.01
N VAL A 37 -20.54 8.56 4.85
CA VAL A 37 -21.41 7.45 4.45
C VAL A 37 -21.29 6.31 5.47
N ALA A 38 -20.07 5.91 5.81
CA ALA A 38 -19.81 4.88 6.82
C ALA A 38 -20.41 5.24 8.19
N ALA A 39 -20.24 6.48 8.63
CA ALA A 39 -20.80 6.95 9.90
C ALA A 39 -22.34 6.84 9.93
N VAL A 40 -23.03 7.21 8.83
CA VAL A 40 -24.49 7.07 8.74
C VAL A 40 -24.92 5.61 8.89
N PHE A 41 -24.28 4.68 8.18
CA PHE A 41 -24.60 3.25 8.30
C PHE A 41 -24.41 2.74 9.74
N VAL A 42 -23.28 3.06 10.38
CA VAL A 42 -23.02 2.66 11.78
C VAL A 42 -24.03 3.28 12.75
N LEU A 43 -24.44 4.54 12.54
CA LEU A 43 -25.45 5.19 13.36
C LEU A 43 -26.83 4.54 13.20
N LEU A 44 -27.22 4.19 11.98
CA LEU A 44 -28.47 3.49 11.71
C LEU A 44 -28.48 2.11 12.38
N ASP A 45 -27.38 1.36 12.29
CA ASP A 45 -27.24 0.08 12.99
C ASP A 45 -27.32 0.24 14.50
N LEU A 46 -26.69 1.28 15.07
CA LEU A 46 -26.73 1.53 16.51
C LEU A 46 -28.16 1.85 17.00
N VAL A 47 -28.91 2.65 16.25
CA VAL A 47 -30.31 2.98 16.57
C VAL A 47 -31.25 1.79 16.36
N GLY A 48 -30.91 0.90 15.43
CA GLY A 48 -31.67 -0.31 15.12
C GLY A 48 -31.53 -1.44 16.15
N ILE A 49 -30.58 -1.36 17.10
CA ILE A 49 -30.41 -2.42 18.11
C ILE A 49 -31.71 -2.62 18.90
N GLY A 50 -32.23 -3.85 18.88
CA GLY A 50 -33.47 -4.21 19.58
C GLY A 50 -34.77 -3.81 18.86
N SER A 51 -34.71 -3.34 17.61
CA SER A 51 -35.89 -2.96 16.80
C SER A 51 -36.82 -4.14 16.46
N GLY A 52 -36.30 -5.38 16.48
CA GLY A 52 -37.06 -6.58 16.13
C GLY A 52 -37.34 -6.74 14.62
N ASP A 53 -36.67 -5.97 13.77
CA ASP A 53 -36.86 -5.98 12.30
C ASP A 53 -36.17 -7.17 11.58
N GLY A 54 -35.52 -8.06 12.33
CA GLY A 54 -34.82 -9.24 11.80
C GLY A 54 -33.43 -8.95 11.23
N VAL A 55 -32.92 -7.73 11.36
CA VAL A 55 -31.54 -7.34 11.03
C VAL A 55 -30.63 -7.62 12.22
N ALA A 56 -29.47 -8.22 11.95
CA ALA A 56 -28.45 -8.50 12.96
C ALA A 56 -27.56 -7.28 13.22
N HIS A 57 -28.15 -6.22 13.77
CA HIS A 57 -27.47 -4.96 14.05
C HIS A 57 -26.25 -5.13 14.96
N GLU A 58 -26.30 -6.06 15.92
CA GLU A 58 -25.18 -6.37 16.80
C GLU A 58 -23.98 -6.94 16.03
N ALA A 59 -24.24 -7.81 15.04
CA ALA A 59 -23.21 -8.37 14.18
C ALA A 59 -22.58 -7.29 13.28
N HIS A 60 -23.40 -6.36 12.78
CA HIS A 60 -22.93 -5.20 12.01
C HIS A 60 -22.01 -4.31 12.85
N ILE A 61 -22.38 -3.97 14.09
CA ILE A 61 -21.52 -3.18 14.98
C ILE A 61 -20.21 -3.90 15.28
N GLY A 62 -20.25 -5.21 15.53
CA GLY A 62 -19.04 -6.02 15.68
C GLY A 62 -18.13 -5.98 14.44
N GLY A 63 -18.73 -6.09 13.25
CA GLY A 63 -18.02 -5.97 11.97
C GLY A 63 -17.40 -4.58 11.78
N ALA A 64 -18.18 -3.52 12.00
CA ALA A 64 -17.71 -2.13 11.91
C ALA A 64 -16.53 -1.86 12.86
N LEU A 65 -16.63 -2.32 14.11
CA LEU A 65 -15.56 -2.19 15.10
C LEU A 65 -14.30 -2.93 14.66
N TYR A 66 -14.43 -4.17 14.18
CA TYR A 66 -13.29 -4.93 13.65
C TYR A 66 -12.63 -4.22 12.45
N GLY A 67 -13.43 -3.71 11.52
CA GLY A 67 -12.95 -2.95 10.37
C GLY A 67 -12.14 -1.72 10.78
N LEU A 68 -12.66 -0.94 11.74
CA LEU A 68 -11.99 0.23 12.29
C LEU A 68 -10.65 -0.14 12.95
N LEU A 69 -10.65 -1.12 13.85
CA LEU A 69 -9.43 -1.55 14.55
C LEU A 69 -8.38 -2.11 13.59
N SER A 70 -8.79 -2.97 12.65
CA SER A 70 -7.92 -3.52 11.62
C SER A 70 -7.27 -2.41 10.80
N SER A 71 -8.05 -1.40 10.43
CA SER A 71 -7.56 -0.24 9.67
C SER A 71 -6.54 0.60 10.44
N LEU A 72 -6.80 0.88 11.73
CA LEU A 72 -5.87 1.62 12.59
C LEU A 72 -4.56 0.85 12.80
N GLN A 73 -4.65 -0.46 12.90
CA GLN A 73 -3.50 -1.34 13.07
C GLN A 73 -2.66 -1.41 11.79
N LEU A 74 -3.31 -1.49 10.62
CA LEU A 74 -2.66 -1.43 9.31
C LEU A 74 -1.91 -0.11 9.10
N LYS A 75 -2.47 1.04 9.53
CA LYS A 75 -1.76 2.33 9.50
C LYS A 75 -0.47 2.33 10.34
N GLN A 76 -0.43 1.53 11.40
CA GLN A 76 0.75 1.37 12.26
C GLN A 76 1.75 0.33 11.71
N GLY A 77 1.53 -0.20 10.51
CA GLY A 77 2.39 -1.21 9.89
C GLY A 77 2.27 -2.60 10.50
N ARG A 78 1.25 -2.84 11.33
CA ARG A 78 0.98 -4.12 11.96
C ARG A 78 -0.19 -4.77 11.23
N ASP A 79 0.06 -5.86 10.53
CA ASP A 79 -1.00 -6.57 9.81
C ASP A 79 -1.44 -7.81 10.60
N TRP A 80 -2.50 -7.66 11.39
CA TRP A 80 -3.10 -8.76 12.16
C TRP A 80 -3.80 -9.79 11.28
N SER A 81 -4.16 -9.43 10.04
CA SER A 81 -4.84 -10.36 9.14
C SER A 81 -3.95 -11.55 8.78
N LEU A 82 -2.63 -11.36 8.69
CA LEU A 82 -1.68 -12.42 8.38
C LEU A 82 -1.69 -13.52 9.44
N GLY A 83 -1.62 -13.15 10.73
CA GLY A 83 -1.67 -14.13 11.82
C GLY A 83 -3.02 -14.84 11.92
N PHE A 84 -4.12 -14.12 11.62
CA PHE A 84 -5.45 -14.71 11.57
C PHE A 84 -5.61 -15.70 10.41
N VAL A 85 -5.09 -15.37 9.22
CA VAL A 85 -5.08 -16.27 8.06
C VAL A 85 -4.24 -17.52 8.36
N GLU A 86 -3.07 -17.37 8.98
CA GLU A 86 -2.24 -18.51 9.37
C GLU A 86 -2.94 -19.43 10.39
N LEU A 87 -3.65 -18.87 11.36
CA LEU A 87 -4.48 -19.63 12.30
C LEU A 87 -5.62 -20.37 11.58
N LEU A 88 -6.32 -19.70 10.66
CA LEU A 88 -7.40 -20.31 9.87
C LEU A 88 -6.89 -21.45 8.99
N GLU A 89 -5.76 -21.27 8.30
CA GLU A 89 -5.13 -22.31 7.50
C GLU A 89 -4.73 -23.52 8.35
N ARG A 90 -4.32 -23.30 9.60
CA ARG A 90 -4.01 -24.37 10.55
C ARG A 90 -5.26 -25.12 11.01
N LEU A 91 -6.36 -24.42 11.29
CA LEU A 91 -7.60 -25.02 11.79
C LEU A 91 -8.42 -25.69 10.69
N TRP A 92 -8.39 -25.13 9.50
CA TRP A 92 -9.07 -25.66 8.33
C TRP A 92 -8.18 -25.48 7.10
N PRO A 93 -7.35 -26.48 6.76
CA PRO A 93 -6.45 -26.41 5.63
C PRO A 93 -7.26 -26.48 4.34
N PHE A 94 -7.80 -25.33 3.93
CA PHE A 94 -8.32 -25.15 2.59
C PHE A 94 -7.17 -25.45 1.63
N ARG A 95 -7.36 -26.43 0.73
CA ARG A 95 -6.44 -26.70 -0.40
C ARG A 95 -6.54 -25.55 -1.42
N ALA A 96 -6.30 -24.31 -0.99
CA ALA A 96 -6.15 -23.18 -1.87
C ALA A 96 -4.75 -23.28 -2.49
N ARG A 97 -4.70 -23.41 -3.82
CA ARG A 97 -3.46 -23.35 -4.59
C ARG A 97 -2.79 -22.03 -4.24
N LYS A 98 -1.62 -22.08 -3.57
CA LYS A 98 -0.84 -20.90 -3.17
C LYS A 98 -0.79 -19.92 -4.35
N ALA A 99 -1.46 -18.77 -4.20
CA ALA A 99 -1.41 -17.73 -5.21
C ALA A 99 0.06 -17.29 -5.29
N ARG A 100 0.72 -17.58 -6.41
CA ARG A 100 2.06 -17.06 -6.68
C ARG A 100 1.91 -15.57 -6.95
N MET A 101 1.90 -14.76 -5.89
CA MET A 101 1.98 -13.31 -6.00
C MET A 101 3.29 -12.97 -6.69
N ARG A 102 3.22 -12.68 -7.98
CA ARG A 102 4.32 -12.06 -8.72
C ARG A 102 4.31 -10.59 -8.32
N VAL A 103 5.04 -10.27 -7.25
CA VAL A 103 5.29 -8.89 -6.86
C VAL A 103 6.07 -8.27 -8.01
N GLU A 104 5.40 -7.47 -8.83
CA GLU A 104 6.07 -6.55 -9.72
C GLU A 104 6.79 -5.56 -8.79
N LYS A 105 8.09 -5.74 -8.65
CA LYS A 105 8.94 -4.87 -7.84
C LYS A 105 9.09 -3.53 -8.56
N SER A 106 8.02 -2.74 -8.59
CA SER A 106 8.07 -1.32 -8.96
C SER A 106 8.60 -0.44 -7.83
N PHE A 107 9.05 -1.05 -6.72
CA PHE A 107 10.02 -0.45 -5.80
C PHE A 107 11.16 -1.43 -5.57
N SER A 108 12.34 -1.04 -6.04
CA SER A 108 13.61 -1.73 -5.89
C SER A 108 13.91 -2.00 -4.41
N ARG A 109 13.44 -3.13 -3.88
CA ARG A 109 14.13 -3.82 -2.77
C ARG A 109 15.40 -4.40 -3.36
N SER A 110 16.44 -3.57 -3.37
CA SER A 110 17.80 -4.07 -3.30
C SER A 110 17.85 -5.06 -2.14
N THR A 111 18.30 -6.27 -2.42
CA THR A 111 18.83 -7.19 -1.44
C THR A 111 19.71 -6.42 -0.43
N PRO A 112 19.84 -6.87 0.83
CA PRO A 112 20.91 -6.40 1.70
C PRO A 112 22.24 -6.90 1.13
N ARG A 113 22.68 -6.28 0.03
CA ARG A 113 24.07 -6.26 -0.38
C ARG A 113 24.74 -5.37 0.65
N ASN A 114 25.79 -5.87 1.28
CA ASN A 114 26.64 -5.12 2.20
C ASN A 114 26.71 -3.62 1.80
N ASP A 115 26.01 -2.77 2.56
CA ASP A 115 25.72 -1.37 2.20
C ASP A 115 27.01 -0.59 1.91
N GLU A 116 28.11 -1.00 2.55
CA GLU A 116 29.44 -0.46 2.36
C GLU A 116 29.94 -0.64 0.92
N LYS A 117 29.79 -1.85 0.35
CA LYS A 117 30.24 -2.14 -1.03
C LYS A 117 29.38 -1.42 -2.07
N TYR A 118 28.07 -1.33 -1.85
CA TYR A 118 27.17 -0.59 -2.75
C TYR A 118 27.48 0.91 -2.75
N ASN A 119 27.69 1.48 -1.56
CA ASN A 119 28.04 2.89 -1.43
C ASN A 119 29.44 3.18 -1.99
N ALA A 120 30.40 2.27 -1.85
CA ALA A 120 31.73 2.39 -2.46
C ALA A 120 31.66 2.41 -4.00
N ASP A 121 30.98 1.42 -4.60
CA ASP A 121 30.77 1.35 -6.06
C ASP A 121 30.06 2.59 -6.61
N LYS A 122 29.09 3.12 -5.87
CA LYS A 122 28.34 4.33 -6.26
C LYS A 122 29.25 5.57 -6.21
N ARG A 123 30.08 5.70 -5.17
CA ARG A 123 31.05 6.80 -5.06
C ARG A 123 32.10 6.75 -6.17
N GLU A 124 32.61 5.56 -6.50
CA GLU A 124 33.59 5.40 -7.58
C GLU A 124 33.00 5.79 -8.95
N LYS A 125 31.78 5.32 -9.25
CA LYS A 125 31.07 5.71 -10.47
C LYS A 125 30.80 7.22 -10.52
N GLN A 126 30.39 7.81 -9.40
CA GLN A 126 30.16 9.26 -9.32
C GLN A 126 31.46 10.05 -9.53
N ALA A 127 32.55 9.66 -8.89
CA ALA A 127 33.85 10.30 -9.07
C ALA A 127 34.33 10.23 -10.53
N ARG A 128 34.05 9.12 -11.22
CA ARG A 128 34.34 9.00 -12.66
C ARG A 128 33.49 9.94 -13.50
N VAL A 129 32.19 10.07 -13.21
CA VAL A 129 31.31 11.06 -13.87
C VAL A 129 31.83 12.47 -13.61
N ASP A 130 32.16 12.81 -12.37
CA ASP A 130 32.62 14.14 -11.98
C ASP A 130 33.94 14.49 -12.70
N SER A 131 34.87 13.53 -12.83
CA SER A 131 36.10 13.75 -13.59
C SER A 131 35.86 14.01 -15.09
N ILE A 132 34.83 13.39 -15.66
CA ILE A 132 34.41 13.62 -17.06
C ILE A 132 33.79 15.01 -17.18
N LEU A 133 32.91 15.40 -16.24
CA LEU A 133 32.30 16.73 -16.20
C LEU A 133 33.34 17.84 -16.04
N ASP A 134 34.39 17.61 -15.24
CA ASP A 134 35.52 18.54 -15.09
C ASP A 134 36.35 18.70 -16.37
N LYS A 135 36.54 17.60 -17.13
CA LYS A 135 37.18 17.69 -18.45
C LYS A 135 36.33 18.48 -19.44
N ILE A 136 35.01 18.25 -19.44
CA ILE A 136 34.08 19.02 -20.27
C ILE A 136 34.13 20.51 -19.89
N SER A 137 34.16 20.84 -18.59
CA SER A 137 34.15 22.23 -18.14
C SER A 137 35.42 23.00 -18.53
N ARG A 138 36.57 22.32 -18.60
CA ARG A 138 37.87 22.93 -18.95
C ARG A 138 38.13 22.97 -20.45
N SER A 139 37.82 21.90 -21.17
CA SER A 139 38.29 21.66 -22.54
C SER A 139 37.17 21.40 -23.56
N GLY A 140 35.91 21.39 -23.11
CA GLY A 140 34.74 21.17 -23.96
C GLY A 140 34.41 19.69 -24.20
N TYR A 141 33.24 19.42 -24.78
CA TYR A 141 32.73 18.05 -24.98
C TYR A 141 33.57 17.23 -25.99
N ASP A 142 34.17 17.91 -26.96
CA ASP A 142 34.96 17.26 -28.01
C ASP A 142 36.28 16.69 -27.51
N SER A 143 36.75 17.11 -26.31
CA SER A 143 37.97 16.58 -25.71
C SER A 143 37.79 15.21 -25.03
N LEU A 144 36.58 14.67 -24.98
CA LEU A 144 36.30 13.37 -24.38
C LEU A 144 36.69 12.21 -25.32
N SER A 145 37.24 11.16 -24.74
CA SER A 145 37.45 9.89 -25.45
C SER A 145 36.11 9.25 -25.82
N LYS A 146 36.13 8.33 -26.78
CA LYS A 146 34.93 7.58 -27.20
C LYS A 146 34.30 6.83 -26.01
N GLU A 147 35.14 6.26 -25.16
CA GLU A 147 34.74 5.53 -23.95
C GLU A 147 34.12 6.45 -22.90
N GLU A 148 34.63 7.68 -22.75
CA GLU A 148 34.08 8.68 -21.83
C GLU A 148 32.71 9.19 -22.29
N LYS A 149 32.54 9.40 -23.60
CA LYS A 149 31.24 9.78 -24.19
C LYS A 149 30.20 8.68 -24.01
N ASP A 150 30.55 7.43 -24.28
CA ASP A 150 29.67 6.26 -24.10
C ASP A 150 29.28 6.07 -22.63
N TYR A 151 30.21 6.33 -21.71
CA TYR A 151 29.94 6.26 -20.27
C TYR A 151 28.98 7.35 -19.81
N LEU A 152 29.17 8.59 -20.26
CA LEU A 152 28.28 9.71 -19.94
C LEU A 152 26.87 9.50 -20.51
N PHE A 153 26.75 8.97 -21.73
CA PHE A 153 25.47 8.66 -22.35
C PHE A 153 24.68 7.64 -21.51
N LYS A 154 25.32 6.54 -21.09
CA LYS A 154 24.70 5.52 -20.22
C LYS A 154 24.31 6.06 -18.85
N ALA A 155 25.06 7.02 -18.31
CA ALA A 155 24.73 7.66 -17.03
C ALA A 155 23.53 8.63 -17.15
N SER A 156 23.32 9.24 -18.32
CA SER A 156 22.22 10.16 -18.58
C SER A 156 20.89 9.48 -18.93
N ASP A 157 20.94 8.32 -19.60
CA ASP A 157 19.76 7.58 -20.10
C ASP A 157 19.03 6.75 -19.01
N GLY A 158 19.55 6.75 -17.77
CA GLY A 158 18.97 6.01 -16.65
C GLY A 158 17.77 6.67 -15.97
N ARG A 159 16.96 7.47 -16.70
CA ARG A 159 15.69 8.04 -16.21
C ARG A 159 14.50 7.41 -16.92
#